data_AF-A0A6I6S8K2-F1
#
_entry.id   AF-A0A6I6S8K2-F1
#
_cell.length_a   1.000
_cell.length_b   1.000
_cell.length_c   1.000
_cell.angle_alpha   90.00
_cell.angle_beta   90.00
_cell.angle_gamma   90.00
#
_symmetry.space_group_name_H-M   'P 1'
#
loop_
_entity.id
_entity.type
_entity.pdbx_description
1 polymer ?
#
loop_
_entity_poly.entity_id
_entity_poly.type
_entity_poly.pdbx_seq_one_letter_code
_entity_poly.pdbx_strand_id
1 'polypeptide(L)'
;MKPTQRLTITLALVAALGGSLSACGPEDGPYGDGSGGSSASARPSNKPAPSAPSDKATNQAEGPGDCGTPPKLPAGHKMVEPAVPPTKGSLSAKDAKPVCTPNDWIYHGQGKAKYYLFARDVKAALATGSGSTKSVPVGELWVHAGDCMTNSSTVKAPYSCSGNIYDITLDSEGKINSIKEIWHP
;
A
#
# COMPACT_ATOMS: atom_id res chain seq x y z
N MET A 1 0.13 -46.43 23.61
CA MET A 1 1.54 -46.08 23.94
C MET A 1 2.23 -45.62 22.65
N LYS A 2 2.92 -44.47 22.67
CA LYS A 2 3.60 -43.86 21.51
C LYS A 2 4.76 -44.72 21.00
N PRO A 3 5.21 -44.48 19.76
CA PRO A 3 6.58 -44.01 19.63
C PRO A 3 6.68 -42.66 18.92
N THR A 4 7.41 -41.78 19.59
CA THR A 4 7.83 -40.44 19.17
C THR A 4 8.98 -40.58 18.17
N GLN A 5 8.83 -40.10 16.93
CA GLN A 5 9.97 -39.89 16.04
C GLN A 5 10.37 -38.42 16.05
N ARG A 6 11.56 -38.17 16.61
CA ARG A 6 12.29 -36.90 16.54
C ARG A 6 13.19 -36.97 15.31
N LEU A 7 13.14 -35.96 14.44
CA LEU A 7 14.10 -35.82 13.34
C LEU A 7 14.80 -34.46 13.44
N THR A 8 16.11 -34.57 13.61
CA THR A 8 17.10 -33.53 13.86
C THR A 8 17.57 -32.87 12.56
N ILE A 9 17.43 -31.54 12.53
CA ILE A 9 18.37 -30.49 12.05
C ILE A 9 19.45 -30.90 11.03
N THR A 10 19.50 -30.20 9.90
CA THR A 10 20.77 -29.79 9.28
C THR A 10 20.62 -28.43 8.61
N LEU A 11 21.30 -27.42 9.16
CA LEU A 11 21.46 -26.09 8.57
C LEU A 11 22.73 -26.14 7.69
N ALA A 12 22.62 -25.87 6.40
CA ALA A 12 23.77 -25.62 5.53
C ALA A 12 23.82 -24.12 5.22
N LEU A 13 24.83 -23.45 5.78
CA LEU A 13 25.17 -22.06 5.50
C LEU A 13 26.08 -22.05 4.27
N VAL A 14 25.64 -21.48 3.15
CA VAL A 14 26.51 -21.21 1.99
C VAL A 14 26.66 -19.70 1.87
N ALA A 15 27.84 -19.21 2.22
CA ALA A 15 28.30 -17.86 1.92
C ALA A 15 28.99 -17.88 0.54
N ALA A 16 28.57 -17.01 -0.36
CA ALA A 16 29.32 -16.68 -1.56
C ALA A 16 29.36 -15.15 -1.72
N LEU A 17 30.59 -14.65 -1.75
CA LEU A 17 30.99 -13.26 -1.97
C LEU A 17 31.10 -12.98 -3.47
N GLY A 18 30.93 -11.71 -3.84
CA GLY A 18 31.69 -11.07 -4.92
C GLY A 18 31.00 -10.92 -6.27
N GLY A 19 30.96 -9.69 -6.77
CA GLY A 19 30.52 -9.37 -8.13
C GLY A 19 30.21 -7.90 -8.34
N SER A 20 31.25 -7.05 -8.32
CA SER A 20 31.19 -5.64 -8.70
C SER A 20 31.22 -5.44 -10.22
N LEU A 21 30.71 -4.28 -10.66
CA LEU A 21 30.94 -3.56 -11.94
C LEU A 21 29.96 -3.79 -13.11
N SER A 22 29.07 -2.82 -13.30
CA SER A 22 28.99 -2.06 -14.56
C SER A 22 28.27 -0.72 -14.32
N ALA A 23 29.07 0.35 -14.23
CA ALA A 23 28.58 1.71 -14.34
C ALA A 23 28.42 2.02 -15.84
N CYS A 24 27.18 2.18 -16.32
CA CYS A 24 26.92 2.81 -17.61
C CYS A 24 26.92 4.33 -17.39
N GLY A 25 27.99 4.96 -17.88
CA GLY A 25 28.09 6.41 -17.97
C GLY A 25 27.19 6.99 -19.07
N PRO A 26 26.87 8.29 -19.00
CA PRO A 26 26.18 8.99 -20.08
C PRO A 26 27.13 9.25 -21.26
N GLU A 27 26.64 9.00 -22.48
CA GLU A 27 27.31 9.35 -23.73
C GLU A 27 26.87 10.77 -24.13
N ASP A 28 27.81 11.72 -24.09
CA ASP A 28 27.65 13.07 -24.64
C ASP A 28 27.84 13.04 -26.17
N GLY A 29 26.81 13.45 -26.91
CA GLY A 29 26.89 13.77 -28.33
C GLY A 29 26.96 15.29 -28.53
N PRO A 30 28.00 15.83 -29.20
CA PRO A 30 27.99 17.22 -29.66
C PRO A 30 27.26 17.33 -31.02
N TYR A 31 27.05 18.57 -31.47
CA TYR A 31 26.51 19.03 -32.77
C TYR A 31 25.08 19.56 -32.75
N GLY A 32 24.98 20.88 -32.96
CA GLY A 32 23.73 21.55 -33.33
C GLY A 32 23.68 23.04 -33.06
N ASP A 33 24.69 23.80 -33.52
CA ASP A 33 24.59 25.25 -33.68
C ASP A 33 23.47 25.58 -34.69
N GLY A 34 22.59 26.51 -34.34
CA GLY A 34 21.39 26.82 -35.10
C GLY A 34 20.83 28.19 -34.72
N SER A 35 21.63 29.23 -34.98
CA SER A 35 21.19 30.63 -34.97
C SER A 35 20.17 30.86 -36.10
N GLY A 36 19.02 31.45 -35.75
CA GLY A 36 17.96 31.73 -36.72
C GLY A 36 16.89 32.64 -36.13
N GLY A 37 17.18 33.94 -36.09
CA GLY A 37 16.20 34.97 -35.75
C GLY A 37 15.09 35.07 -36.80
N SER A 38 13.87 35.31 -36.33
CA SER A 38 12.82 35.93 -37.14
C SER A 38 11.86 36.68 -36.23
N SER A 39 11.98 38.00 -36.32
CA SER A 39 11.06 39.01 -35.83
C SER A 39 9.73 38.93 -36.58
N ALA A 40 8.61 38.84 -35.86
CA ALA A 40 7.32 39.27 -36.37
C ALA A 40 6.43 39.74 -35.19
N SER A 41 6.24 41.06 -35.14
CA SER A 41 5.25 41.75 -34.31
C SER A 41 3.83 41.39 -34.73
N ALA A 42 2.98 41.06 -33.77
CA ALA A 42 1.55 41.39 -33.82
C ALA A 42 0.97 41.46 -32.40
N ARG A 43 0.61 42.67 -31.98
CA ARG A 43 -0.27 42.96 -30.83
C ARG A 43 -1.67 43.18 -31.43
N PRO A 44 -2.76 42.74 -30.77
CA PRO A 44 -3.49 43.73 -29.99
C PRO A 44 -4.12 43.21 -28.68
N SER A 45 -4.05 44.09 -27.69
CA SER A 45 -5.08 44.45 -26.70
C SER A 45 -6.02 43.37 -26.17
N ASN A 46 -5.80 42.97 -24.91
CA ASN A 46 -6.89 42.80 -23.95
C ASN A 46 -6.44 43.35 -22.58
N LYS A 47 -7.25 44.28 -22.08
CA LYS A 47 -7.10 44.99 -20.80
C LYS A 47 -7.62 44.07 -19.69
N PRO A 48 -6.81 43.64 -18.69
CA PRO A 48 -7.36 43.00 -17.51
C PRO A 48 -8.05 44.05 -16.64
N ALA A 49 -9.32 43.82 -16.30
CA ALA A 49 -10.00 44.52 -15.24
C ALA A 49 -9.34 44.20 -13.88
N PRO A 50 -9.35 45.11 -12.89
CA PRO A 50 -8.82 44.82 -11.57
C PRO A 50 -9.77 43.84 -10.85
N SER A 51 -9.38 42.58 -10.78
CA SER A 51 -10.02 41.61 -9.88
C SER A 51 -9.61 41.92 -8.44
N ALA A 52 -10.63 42.02 -7.58
CA ALA A 52 -10.54 42.20 -6.14
C ALA A 52 -9.56 41.21 -5.47
N PRO A 53 -8.97 41.57 -4.32
CA PRO A 53 -8.05 40.69 -3.61
C PRO A 53 -8.79 39.41 -3.20
N SER A 54 -8.45 38.29 -3.83
CA SER A 54 -8.87 36.98 -3.37
C SER A 54 -8.18 36.70 -2.05
N ASP A 55 -9.00 36.55 -1.01
CA ASP A 55 -8.61 36.12 0.31
C ASP A 55 -7.67 34.92 0.21
N LYS A 56 -6.51 35.11 0.80
CA LYS A 56 -5.50 34.10 1.06
C LYS A 56 -6.20 32.94 1.78
N ALA A 57 -6.47 31.84 1.09
CA ALA A 57 -6.74 30.57 1.74
C ALA A 57 -5.49 30.23 2.55
N THR A 58 -5.56 30.50 3.85
CA THR A 58 -4.57 30.06 4.81
C THR A 58 -4.57 28.53 4.76
N ASN A 59 -3.49 27.94 4.26
CA ASN A 59 -3.13 26.56 4.53
C ASN A 59 -2.96 26.42 6.05
N GLN A 60 -4.08 26.24 6.73
CA GLN A 60 -4.11 25.87 8.13
C GLN A 60 -3.70 24.41 8.14
N ALA A 61 -2.44 24.14 8.51
CA ALA A 61 -2.01 22.81 8.85
C ALA A 61 -3.01 22.28 9.87
N GLU A 62 -3.81 21.29 9.48
CA GLU A 62 -4.81 20.68 10.35
C GLU A 62 -4.06 20.19 11.59
N GLY A 63 -4.44 20.73 12.75
CA GLY A 63 -3.82 20.35 14.01
C GLY A 63 -4.00 18.86 14.29
N PRO A 64 -3.24 18.28 15.23
CA PRO A 64 -3.48 16.90 15.65
C PRO A 64 -4.94 16.77 16.11
N GLY A 65 -5.70 15.88 15.46
CA GLY A 65 -7.09 15.63 15.82
C GLY A 65 -7.24 15.15 17.27
N ASP A 66 -8.41 15.37 17.87
CA ASP A 66 -8.74 14.82 19.18
C ASP A 66 -9.30 13.40 19.03
N CYS A 67 -8.43 12.46 18.65
CA CYS A 67 -8.86 11.09 18.40
C CYS A 67 -9.10 10.27 19.67
N GLY A 68 -8.81 10.81 20.86
CA GLY A 68 -8.92 10.07 22.13
C GLY A 68 -8.00 8.84 22.19
N THR A 69 -8.54 7.67 22.59
CA THR A 69 -7.75 6.43 22.74
C THR A 69 -7.67 5.65 21.43
N PRO A 70 -6.47 5.19 21.00
CA PRO A 70 -6.33 4.38 19.80
C PRO A 70 -7.16 3.09 19.84
N PRO A 71 -7.70 2.63 18.69
CA PRO A 71 -8.44 1.37 18.62
C PRO A 71 -7.58 0.19 19.06
N LYS A 72 -8.16 -0.68 19.89
CA LYS A 72 -7.52 -1.91 20.35
C LYS A 72 -7.97 -3.08 19.49
N LEU A 73 -7.00 -3.80 18.93
CA LEU A 73 -7.26 -5.02 18.17
C LEU A 73 -7.57 -6.20 19.09
N PRO A 74 -8.39 -7.17 18.65
CA PRO A 74 -8.56 -8.43 19.35
C PRO A 74 -7.23 -9.20 19.49
N ALA A 75 -7.14 -10.09 20.47
CA ALA A 75 -5.92 -10.87 20.70
C ALA A 75 -5.58 -11.75 19.48
N GLY A 76 -4.31 -11.74 19.06
CA GLY A 76 -3.84 -12.50 17.89
C GLY A 76 -4.07 -11.82 16.53
N HIS A 77 -4.82 -10.71 16.49
CA HIS A 77 -5.05 -9.93 15.29
C HIS A 77 -3.94 -8.90 15.06
N LYS A 78 -3.70 -8.59 13.77
CA LYS A 78 -2.75 -7.58 13.33
C LYS A 78 -3.33 -6.84 12.14
N MET A 79 -3.24 -5.53 12.14
CA MET A 79 -3.49 -4.73 10.94
C MET A 79 -2.23 -4.70 10.09
N VAL A 80 -2.38 -4.86 8.78
CA VAL A 80 -1.30 -4.79 7.81
C VAL A 80 -1.72 -4.01 6.57
N GLU A 81 -0.76 -3.35 5.94
CA GLU A 81 -0.93 -2.67 4.66
C GLU A 81 -0.01 -3.33 3.62
N PRO A 82 -0.53 -3.86 2.49
CA PRO A 82 0.29 -4.41 1.42
C PRO A 82 1.32 -3.39 0.94
N ALA A 83 2.57 -3.81 0.87
CA ALA A 83 3.68 -2.96 0.42
C ALA A 83 3.84 -2.95 -1.10
N VAL A 84 3.38 -4.02 -1.76
CA VAL A 84 3.33 -4.22 -3.21
C VAL A 84 2.08 -5.03 -3.55
N PRO A 85 1.60 -4.99 -4.81
CA PRO A 85 0.50 -5.84 -5.26
C PRO A 85 0.74 -7.31 -4.86
N PRO A 86 -0.21 -7.95 -4.16
CA PRO A 86 0.00 -9.32 -3.70
C PRO A 86 0.09 -10.31 -4.87
N THR A 87 0.82 -11.41 -4.67
CA THR A 87 1.00 -12.47 -5.67
C THR A 87 0.38 -13.78 -5.18
N LYS A 88 0.20 -14.76 -6.09
CA LYS A 88 -0.42 -16.04 -5.77
C LYS A 88 0.27 -16.73 -4.58
N GLY A 89 -0.41 -16.75 -3.43
CA GLY A 89 0.02 -17.48 -2.24
C GLY A 89 0.77 -16.65 -1.20
N SER A 90 1.01 -15.36 -1.44
CA SER A 90 1.75 -14.52 -0.50
C SER A 90 1.29 -13.07 -0.42
N LEU A 91 1.64 -12.44 0.70
CA LEU A 91 1.42 -11.03 0.96
C LEU A 91 2.71 -10.42 1.50
N SER A 92 3.25 -9.42 0.80
CA SER A 92 4.27 -8.53 1.37
C SER A 92 3.57 -7.33 1.97
N ALA A 93 3.67 -7.15 3.30
CA ALA A 93 2.94 -6.09 3.98
C ALA A 93 3.72 -5.48 5.15
N LYS A 94 3.48 -4.20 5.40
CA LYS A 94 3.96 -3.49 6.60
C LYS A 94 2.97 -3.69 7.74
N ASP A 95 3.46 -3.70 8.98
CA ASP A 95 2.56 -3.64 10.13
C ASP A 95 1.85 -2.29 10.13
N ALA A 96 0.53 -2.27 10.12
CA ALA A 96 -0.24 -1.04 10.13
C ALA A 96 -0.55 -0.60 11.56
N LYS A 97 -0.37 0.69 11.84
CA LYS A 97 -0.60 1.31 13.16
C LYS A 97 -1.66 2.39 13.03
N PRO A 98 -2.49 2.59 14.07
CA PRO A 98 -3.44 3.68 14.09
C PRO A 98 -2.68 5.02 14.13
N VAL A 99 -3.05 5.92 13.25
CA VAL A 99 -2.57 7.29 13.10
C VAL A 99 -3.78 8.20 13.30
N CYS A 100 -3.64 9.20 14.17
CA CYS A 100 -4.70 10.16 14.43
C CYS A 100 -4.74 11.19 13.30
N THR A 101 -5.88 11.32 12.65
CA THR A 101 -6.18 12.39 11.70
C THR A 101 -7.09 13.42 12.37
N PRO A 102 -7.35 14.57 11.74
CA PRO A 102 -8.34 15.53 12.25
C PRO A 102 -9.75 14.95 12.45
N ASN A 103 -10.09 13.87 11.73
CA ASN A 103 -11.44 13.29 11.74
C ASN A 103 -11.54 12.01 12.58
N ASP A 104 -10.52 11.14 12.56
CA ASP A 104 -10.59 9.80 13.12
C ASP A 104 -9.22 9.08 13.25
N TRP A 105 -9.26 7.84 13.75
CA TRP A 105 -8.11 6.93 13.72
C TRP A 105 -8.10 6.14 12.42
N ILE A 106 -7.05 6.30 11.63
CA ILE A 106 -6.84 5.52 10.41
C ILE A 106 -5.60 4.65 10.54
N TYR A 107 -5.56 3.50 9.87
CA TYR A 107 -4.39 2.63 9.92
C TYR A 107 -3.45 2.92 8.75
N HIS A 108 -2.16 3.04 9.05
CA HIS A 108 -1.12 3.15 8.03
C HIS A 108 0.03 2.20 8.32
N GLY A 109 0.55 1.59 7.26
CA GLY A 109 1.69 0.70 7.22
C GLY A 109 2.97 1.42 7.61
N GLN A 110 3.63 0.93 8.66
CA GLN A 110 4.85 1.50 9.20
C GLN A 110 6.00 0.50 9.16
N GLY A 111 7.21 1.02 9.00
CA GLY A 111 8.43 0.22 9.01
C GLY A 111 8.64 -0.62 7.75
N LYS A 112 9.45 -1.68 7.90
CA LYS A 112 9.82 -2.58 6.80
C LYS A 112 8.70 -3.58 6.52
N ALA A 113 8.47 -3.86 5.23
CA ALA A 113 7.55 -4.90 4.81
C ALA A 113 8.07 -6.28 5.24
N LYS A 114 7.15 -7.14 5.68
CA LYS A 114 7.37 -8.55 5.97
C LYS A 114 6.67 -9.38 4.92
N TYR A 115 7.18 -10.58 4.69
CA TYR A 115 6.60 -11.53 3.77
C TYR A 115 5.79 -12.58 4.53
N TYR A 116 4.54 -12.76 4.14
CA TYR A 116 3.62 -13.71 4.73
C TYR A 116 3.15 -14.70 3.66
N LEU A 117 3.11 -15.99 4.02
CA LEU A 117 2.46 -17.01 3.21
C LEU A 117 1.02 -17.19 3.69
N PHE A 118 0.10 -17.54 2.78
CA PHE A 118 -1.23 -17.99 3.18
C PHE A 118 -1.18 -19.44 3.68
N ALA A 119 -1.92 -19.74 4.73
CA ALA A 119 -2.20 -21.11 5.12
C ALA A 119 -3.05 -21.79 4.03
N ARG A 120 -3.11 -23.14 4.04
CA ARG A 120 -3.88 -23.91 3.05
C ARG A 120 -5.37 -23.57 3.06
N ASP A 121 -5.94 -23.40 4.26
CA ASP A 121 -7.37 -23.17 4.47
C ASP A 121 -7.62 -21.76 5.05
N VAL A 122 -7.02 -20.75 4.42
CA VAL A 122 -7.16 -19.36 4.85
C VAL A 122 -8.61 -18.87 4.69
N LYS A 123 -9.11 -18.19 5.72
CA LYS A 123 -10.40 -17.48 5.67
C LYS A 123 -10.19 -16.08 5.13
N ALA A 124 -10.68 -15.81 3.91
CA ALA A 124 -10.56 -14.51 3.27
C ALA A 124 -11.93 -13.80 3.19
N ALA A 125 -11.93 -12.49 3.45
CA ALA A 125 -13.13 -11.67 3.31
C ALA A 125 -12.80 -10.27 2.78
N LEU A 126 -13.65 -9.76 1.89
CA LEU A 126 -13.57 -8.40 1.34
C LEU A 126 -14.64 -7.51 1.93
N ALA A 127 -14.34 -6.23 2.05
CA ALA A 127 -15.28 -5.23 2.51
C ALA A 127 -16.31 -4.94 1.41
N THR A 128 -17.58 -4.82 1.80
CA THR A 128 -18.69 -4.45 0.88
C THR A 128 -19.39 -3.17 1.31
N GLY A 129 -18.75 -2.37 2.16
CA GLY A 129 -19.31 -1.18 2.81
C GLY A 129 -19.10 -1.19 4.32
N SER A 130 -19.65 -0.17 4.98
CA SER A 130 -19.53 0.02 6.43
C SER A 130 -20.00 -1.21 7.22
N GLY A 131 -19.09 -1.76 8.02
CA GLY A 131 -19.34 -2.93 8.89
C GLY A 131 -19.67 -4.23 8.16
N SER A 132 -19.65 -4.25 6.82
CA SER A 132 -20.12 -5.39 6.01
C SER A 132 -18.96 -6.02 5.27
N THR A 133 -18.90 -7.35 5.31
CA THR A 133 -17.88 -8.12 4.58
C THR A 133 -18.50 -9.33 3.93
N LYS A 134 -17.87 -9.80 2.85
CA LYS A 134 -18.23 -11.02 2.15
C LYS A 134 -17.06 -11.98 2.15
N SER A 135 -17.30 -13.24 2.52
CA SER A 135 -16.30 -14.29 2.41
C SER A 135 -16.00 -14.57 0.93
N VAL A 136 -14.72 -14.66 0.59
CA VAL A 136 -14.26 -14.91 -0.78
C VAL A 136 -13.13 -15.95 -0.77
N PRO A 137 -12.85 -16.62 -1.89
CA PRO A 137 -11.59 -17.35 -2.04
C PRO A 137 -10.41 -16.40 -1.88
N VAL A 138 -9.30 -16.85 -1.26
CA VAL A 138 -8.08 -16.02 -1.17
C VAL A 138 -7.59 -15.54 -2.54
N GLY A 139 -7.84 -16.35 -3.57
CA GLY A 139 -7.73 -16.03 -4.99
C GLY A 139 -8.28 -14.65 -5.35
N GLU A 140 -9.54 -14.42 -5.00
CA GLU A 140 -10.27 -13.19 -5.29
C GLU A 140 -9.76 -12.03 -4.44
N LEU A 141 -9.41 -12.29 -3.18
CA LEU A 141 -8.88 -11.25 -2.29
C LEU A 141 -7.56 -10.66 -2.79
N TRP A 142 -6.60 -11.47 -3.23
CA TRP A 142 -5.32 -10.94 -3.69
C TRP A 142 -5.42 -10.23 -5.05
N VAL A 143 -6.35 -10.66 -5.92
CA VAL A 143 -6.68 -9.92 -7.14
C VAL A 143 -7.27 -8.55 -6.80
N HIS A 144 -8.26 -8.51 -5.90
CA HIS A 144 -8.86 -7.26 -5.43
C HIS A 144 -7.82 -6.31 -4.82
N ALA A 145 -6.97 -6.81 -3.93
CA ALA A 145 -5.89 -6.04 -3.34
C ALA A 145 -4.92 -5.48 -4.40
N GLY A 146 -4.56 -6.30 -5.40
CA GLY A 146 -3.70 -5.88 -6.50
C GLY A 146 -4.36 -4.81 -7.37
N ASP A 147 -5.62 -4.99 -7.73
CA ASP A 147 -6.42 -4.03 -8.50
C ASP A 147 -6.54 -2.70 -7.74
N CYS A 148 -6.80 -2.73 -6.44
CA CYS A 148 -6.85 -1.51 -5.63
C CYS A 148 -5.53 -0.74 -5.54
N MET A 149 -4.40 -1.41 -5.72
CA MET A 149 -3.09 -0.77 -5.74
C MET A 149 -2.65 -0.28 -7.13
N THR A 150 -3.23 -0.83 -8.20
CA THR A 150 -2.73 -0.62 -9.57
C THR A 150 -3.74 -0.03 -10.54
N ASN A 151 -5.02 -0.38 -10.41
CA ASN A 151 -6.11 0.11 -11.24
C ASN A 151 -7.46 -0.05 -10.52
N SER A 152 -7.78 0.85 -9.59
CA SER A 152 -9.00 0.77 -8.78
C SER A 152 -10.31 0.78 -9.58
N SER A 153 -10.28 1.24 -10.84
CA SER A 153 -11.44 1.25 -11.74
C SER A 153 -11.87 -0.14 -12.21
N THR A 154 -11.02 -1.17 -12.05
CA THR A 154 -11.39 -2.56 -12.36
C THR A 154 -12.16 -3.24 -11.23
N VAL A 155 -12.13 -2.67 -10.02
CA VAL A 155 -12.87 -3.18 -8.87
C VAL A 155 -14.35 -2.94 -9.10
N LYS A 156 -15.12 -4.03 -9.09
CA LYS A 156 -16.55 -4.02 -9.35
C LYS A 156 -17.34 -4.04 -8.06
N ALA A 157 -18.50 -3.39 -8.09
CA ALA A 157 -19.50 -3.54 -7.05
C ALA A 157 -19.78 -5.03 -6.77
N PRO A 158 -19.97 -5.42 -5.49
CA PRO A 158 -20.18 -4.54 -4.33
C PRO A 158 -18.89 -4.11 -3.61
N TYR A 159 -17.70 -4.40 -4.14
CA TYR A 159 -16.43 -4.08 -3.49
C TYR A 159 -15.97 -2.66 -3.82
N SER A 160 -15.13 -2.11 -2.96
CA SER A 160 -14.48 -0.81 -3.14
C SER A 160 -13.10 -0.80 -2.50
N CYS A 161 -12.17 -0.03 -3.07
CA CYS A 161 -10.83 0.09 -2.52
C CYS A 161 -10.83 0.93 -1.25
N SER A 162 -10.66 0.25 -0.11
CA SER A 162 -10.87 0.82 1.21
C SER A 162 -9.55 1.06 1.95
N GLY A 163 -8.63 1.78 1.31
CA GLY A 163 -7.32 2.12 1.91
C GLY A 163 -6.30 0.98 2.00
N ASN A 164 -6.60 -0.20 1.41
CA ASN A 164 -5.72 -1.37 1.41
C ASN A 164 -5.28 -1.84 2.82
N ILE A 165 -6.12 -1.68 3.83
CA ILE A 165 -5.83 -2.18 5.19
C ILE A 165 -6.50 -3.53 5.41
N TYR A 166 -5.74 -4.48 5.94
CA TYR A 166 -6.22 -5.83 6.21
C TYR A 166 -5.98 -6.21 7.67
N ASP A 167 -7.00 -6.78 8.30
CA ASP A 167 -6.89 -7.49 9.58
C ASP A 167 -6.53 -8.94 9.31
N ILE A 168 -5.39 -9.39 9.84
CA ILE A 168 -4.90 -10.75 9.70
C ILE A 168 -4.75 -11.45 11.05
N THR A 169 -4.91 -12.77 11.03
CA THR A 169 -4.40 -13.66 12.08
C THR A 169 -3.40 -14.62 11.49
N LEU A 170 -2.44 -15.04 12.32
CA LEU A 170 -1.41 -16.00 11.93
C LEU A 170 -1.65 -17.35 12.62
N ASP A 171 -1.35 -18.44 11.94
CA ASP A 171 -1.28 -19.78 12.56
C ASP A 171 0.02 -19.96 13.37
N SER A 172 0.20 -21.16 13.93
CA SER A 172 1.41 -21.50 14.70
C SER A 172 2.70 -21.54 13.87
N GLU A 173 2.61 -21.59 12.54
CA GLU A 173 3.75 -21.52 11.62
C GLU A 173 4.02 -20.08 11.16
N GLY A 174 3.21 -19.10 11.58
CA GLY A 174 3.30 -17.72 11.15
C GLY A 174 2.68 -17.43 9.78
N LYS A 175 1.89 -18.36 9.22
CA LYS A 175 1.16 -18.16 7.95
C LYS A 175 -0.19 -17.50 8.23
N ILE A 176 -0.69 -16.75 7.26
CA ILE A 176 -2.00 -16.09 7.37
C ILE A 176 -3.10 -17.15 7.40
N ASN A 177 -3.79 -17.25 8.52
CA ASN A 177 -4.93 -18.15 8.75
C ASN A 177 -6.27 -17.44 8.48
N SER A 178 -6.34 -16.13 8.71
CA SER A 178 -7.45 -15.30 8.25
C SER A 178 -6.95 -13.96 7.74
N ILE A 179 -7.62 -13.42 6.74
CA ILE A 179 -7.38 -12.09 6.20
C ILE A 179 -8.71 -11.44 5.84
N LYS A 180 -8.92 -10.21 6.31
CA LYS A 180 -10.15 -9.46 6.09
C LYS A 180 -9.80 -8.02 5.75
N GLU A 181 -10.29 -7.53 4.61
CA GLU A 181 -10.20 -6.11 4.28
C GLU A 181 -11.03 -5.29 5.26
N ILE A 182 -10.47 -4.19 5.75
CA ILE A 182 -11.15 -3.24 6.61
C ILE A 182 -11.74 -2.15 5.73
N TRP A 183 -13.04 -1.93 5.87
CA TRP A 183 -13.70 -0.82 5.19
C TRP A 183 -13.26 0.51 5.79
N HIS A 184 -12.98 1.47 4.92
CA HIS A 184 -12.73 2.86 5.24
C HIS A 184 -13.52 3.71 4.23
N PRO A 185 -14.32 4.70 4.69
CA PRO A 185 -15.03 5.61 3.81
C PRO A 185 -14.08 6.48 2.98
#